data_AF-A0A822FQ52-F1
#
_entry.id   AF-A0A822FQ52-F1
#
_cell.length_a   1.000
_cell.length_b   1.000
_cell.length_c   1.000
_cell.angle_alpha   90.00
_cell.angle_beta   90.00
_cell.angle_gamma   90.00
#
_symmetry.space_group_name_H-M   'P 1'
#
loop_
_entity.id
_entity.type
_entity.pdbx_description
1 polymer ?
#
loop_
_entity_poly.entity_id
_entity_poly.type
_entity_poly.pdbx_seq_one_letter_code
_entity_poly.pdbx_strand_id
1 'polypeptide(L)'
;MATTTGKTSCIICKKSKMTVKCSGCSKDFGLNHISEHHNELSQQLGTIEDQFNDLKLEMDEQKSNPQKPELMKQIDKWERESIEKVRQVADEVRRELSSYIVTFATNLDFKLKQLTQKIIQCRKDNDFADQEIQVFNEELK
;
A
#
# COMPACT_ATOMS: atom_id res chain seq x y z
N MET A 1 -71.54 24.71 13.02
CA MET A 1 -70.94 23.72 13.95
C MET A 1 -71.51 22.35 13.63
N ALA A 2 -70.68 21.39 13.22
CA ALA A 2 -71.07 19.99 13.12
C ALA A 2 -69.80 19.15 13.31
N THR A 3 -69.54 18.72 14.54
CA THR A 3 -68.49 17.74 14.87
C THR A 3 -69.02 16.36 14.52
N THR A 4 -68.65 15.84 13.35
CA THR A 4 -68.83 14.43 13.00
C THR A 4 -67.96 13.59 13.93
N THR A 5 -68.55 13.02 14.97
CA THR A 5 -67.94 12.03 15.85
C THR A 5 -67.78 10.71 15.11
N GLY A 6 -66.76 10.64 14.24
CA GLY A 6 -66.26 9.37 13.73
C GLY A 6 -65.74 8.55 14.91
N LYS A 7 -66.39 7.42 15.20
CA LYS A 7 -65.95 6.49 16.25
C LYS A 7 -64.59 5.91 15.86
N THR A 8 -63.51 6.54 16.30
CA THR A 8 -62.17 5.96 16.22
C THR A 8 -62.08 4.77 17.18
N SER A 9 -61.53 3.66 16.69
CA SER A 9 -61.36 2.42 17.44
C SER A 9 -59.88 2.11 17.59
N CYS A 10 -59.48 1.58 18.73
CA CYS A 10 -58.11 1.16 18.95
C CYS A 10 -57.65 0.14 17.89
N ILE A 11 -56.50 0.35 17.27
CA ILE A 11 -55.94 -0.53 16.25
C ILE A 11 -55.65 -1.96 16.76
N ILE A 12 -55.35 -2.11 18.06
CA ILE A 12 -55.02 -3.40 18.68
C ILE A 12 -56.28 -4.15 19.12
N CYS A 13 -57.11 -3.56 19.97
CA CYS A 13 -58.26 -4.26 20.56
C CYS A 13 -59.62 -3.98 19.90
N LYS A 14 -59.67 -3.10 18.88
CA LYS A 14 -60.87 -2.71 18.11
C LYS A 14 -62.03 -2.12 18.93
N LYS A 15 -61.80 -1.81 20.22
CA LYS A 15 -62.79 -1.15 21.07
C LYS A 15 -62.89 0.33 20.69
N SER A 16 -64.11 0.83 20.56
CA SER A 16 -64.47 2.21 20.18
C SER A 16 -64.66 3.16 21.37
N LYS A 17 -64.10 2.80 22.54
CA LYS A 17 -64.00 3.71 23.70
C LYS A 17 -62.81 4.65 23.51
N MET A 18 -62.87 5.84 24.14
CA MET A 18 -61.86 6.92 24.17
C MET A 18 -60.47 6.48 23.68
N THR A 19 -60.14 6.88 22.46
CA THR A 19 -58.86 6.58 21.79
C THR A 19 -57.97 7.81 21.74
N VAL A 20 -56.66 7.60 21.79
CA VAL A 20 -55.62 8.61 21.58
C VAL A 20 -54.91 8.32 20.27
N LYS A 21 -54.76 9.34 19.43
CA LYS A 21 -54.02 9.24 18.17
C LYS A 21 -52.54 9.52 18.41
N CYS A 22 -51.67 8.62 17.98
CA CYS A 22 -50.24 8.90 17.90
C CYS A 22 -49.97 9.75 16.65
N SER A 23 -49.39 10.94 16.81
CA SER A 23 -49.06 11.83 15.68
C SER A 23 -47.96 11.26 14.78
N GLY A 24 -47.02 10.50 15.36
CA GLY A 24 -45.89 9.91 14.63
C GLY A 24 -46.30 8.81 13.65
N CYS A 25 -47.08 7.83 14.10
CA CYS A 25 -47.52 6.71 13.25
C CYS A 25 -48.96 6.86 12.71
N SER A 26 -49.66 7.94 13.09
CA SER A 26 -51.04 8.25 12.71
C SER A 26 -52.10 7.19 13.08
N LYS A 27 -51.77 6.26 13.98
CA LYS A 27 -52.66 5.19 14.45
C LYS A 27 -53.39 5.60 15.73
N ASP A 28 -54.63 5.15 15.87
CA ASP A 28 -55.46 5.34 17.07
C ASP A 28 -55.29 4.16 18.04
N PHE A 29 -54.97 4.46 19.30
CA PHE A 29 -54.77 3.49 20.36
C PHE A 29 -55.74 3.73 21.51
N GLY A 30 -56.13 2.67 22.21
CA GLY A 30 -56.78 2.81 23.52
C GLY A 30 -55.75 3.23 24.57
N LEU A 31 -56.21 3.78 25.69
CA LEU A 31 -55.35 4.30 26.76
C LEU A 31 -54.29 3.30 27.28
N ASN A 32 -54.57 1.99 27.26
CA ASN A 32 -53.59 0.98 27.67
C ASN A 32 -52.57 0.68 26.54
N HIS A 33 -53.05 0.59 25.30
CA HIS A 33 -52.21 0.24 24.14
C HIS A 33 -51.31 1.38 23.68
N ILE A 34 -51.62 2.65 24.01
CA ILE A 34 -50.70 3.77 23.73
C ILE A 34 -49.46 3.72 24.62
N SER A 35 -49.59 3.24 25.86
CA SER A 35 -48.45 3.04 26.77
C SER A 35 -47.58 1.88 26.29
N GLU A 36 -48.19 0.79 25.80
CA GLU A 36 -47.47 -0.33 25.16
C GLU A 36 -46.72 0.14 23.90
N HIS A 37 -47.36 0.95 23.05
CA HIS A 37 -46.72 1.52 21.86
C HIS A 37 -45.51 2.40 22.22
N HIS A 38 -45.63 3.22 23.27
CA HIS A 38 -44.51 4.03 23.76
C HIS A 38 -43.38 3.15 24.31
N ASN A 39 -43.71 2.07 25.02
CA ASN A 39 -42.73 1.11 25.53
C ASN A 39 -41.99 0.41 24.38
N GLU A 40 -42.71 0.02 23.31
CA GLU A 40 -42.10 -0.56 22.11
C GLU A 40 -41.13 0.42 21.44
N LEU A 41 -41.50 1.69 21.30
CA LEU A 41 -40.59 2.73 20.78
C LEU A 41 -39.35 2.92 21.65
N SER A 42 -39.50 2.87 22.98
CA SER A 42 -38.38 2.95 23.92
C SER A 42 -37.43 1.75 23.78
N GLN A 43 -37.95 0.55 23.54
CA GLN A 43 -37.14 -0.65 23.30
C GLN A 43 -36.40 -0.57 21.96
N GLN A 44 -37.06 -0.06 20.91
CA GLN A 44 -36.41 0.17 19.62
C GLN A 44 -35.30 1.21 19.73
N LEU A 45 -35.51 2.29 20.49
CA LEU A 45 -34.47 3.30 20.73
C LEU A 45 -33.27 2.69 21.47
N GLY A 46 -33.49 1.90 22.52
CA GLY A 46 -32.41 1.20 23.22
C GLY A 46 -31.61 0.29 22.29
N THR A 47 -32.27 -0.43 21.39
CA THR A 47 -31.58 -1.27 20.37
C THR A 47 -30.71 -0.43 19.43
N ILE A 48 -31.19 0.76 19.03
CA ILE A 48 -30.41 1.68 18.19
C ILE A 48 -29.20 2.24 18.96
N GLU A 49 -29.37 2.57 20.24
CA GLU A 49 -28.29 3.04 21.11
C GLU A 49 -27.20 1.97 21.28
N ASP A 50 -27.59 0.72 21.50
CA ASP A 50 -26.67 -0.42 21.59
C ASP A 50 -25.89 -0.59 20.27
N GLN A 51 -26.58 -0.64 19.13
CA GLN A 51 -25.95 -0.73 17.81
C GLN A 51 -24.99 0.44 17.52
N PHE A 52 -25.38 1.65 17.93
CA PHE A 52 -24.53 2.83 17.77
C PHE A 52 -23.26 2.73 18.62
N ASN A 53 -23.36 2.26 19.86
CA ASN A 53 -22.21 2.06 20.74
C ASN A 53 -21.26 0.98 20.21
N ASP A 54 -21.80 -0.14 19.70
CA ASP A 54 -21.01 -1.19 19.07
C ASP A 54 -20.23 -0.67 17.86
N LEU A 55 -20.91 0.07 16.96
CA LEU A 55 -20.27 0.68 15.80
C LEU A 55 -19.17 1.67 16.20
N LYS A 56 -19.40 2.46 17.25
CA LYS A 56 -18.42 3.42 17.74
C LYS A 56 -17.19 2.73 18.31
N LEU A 57 -17.38 1.64 19.08
CA LEU A 57 -16.29 0.82 19.59
C LEU A 57 -15.47 0.21 18.44
N GLU A 58 -16.12 -0.40 17.45
CA GLU A 58 -15.45 -0.96 16.28
C GLU A 58 -14.65 0.13 15.52
N MET A 59 -15.22 1.31 15.34
CA MET A 59 -14.53 2.44 14.72
C MET A 59 -13.32 2.92 15.52
N ASP A 60 -13.42 3.00 16.84
CA ASP A 60 -12.32 3.45 17.70
C ASP A 60 -11.20 2.39 17.80
N GLU A 61 -11.53 1.10 17.73
CA GLU A 61 -10.56 0.02 17.58
C GLU A 61 -9.82 0.10 16.23
N GLN A 62 -10.53 0.33 15.13
CA GLN A 62 -9.92 0.53 13.80
C GLN A 62 -9.01 1.77 13.76
N LYS A 63 -9.37 2.86 14.44
CA LYS A 63 -8.52 4.05 14.56
C LYS A 63 -7.27 3.79 15.39
N SER A 64 -7.41 3.02 16.47
CA SER A 64 -6.32 2.72 17.40
C SER A 64 -5.33 1.71 16.80
N ASN A 65 -5.80 0.83 15.91
CA ASN A 65 -4.98 -0.10 15.17
C ASN A 65 -5.27 -0.01 13.65
N PRO A 66 -4.85 1.08 12.98
CA PRO A 66 -5.13 1.29 11.55
C PRO A 66 -4.35 0.32 10.66
N GLN A 67 -3.39 -0.40 11.22
CA GLN A 67 -2.69 -1.45 10.51
C GLN A 67 -3.61 -2.65 10.34
N LYS A 68 -4.29 -2.74 9.20
CA LYS A 68 -4.74 -4.04 8.69
C LYS A 68 -3.49 -4.89 8.51
N PRO A 69 -3.26 -5.94 9.33
CA PRO A 69 -2.00 -6.68 9.31
C PRO A 69 -1.69 -7.24 7.93
N GLU A 70 -2.71 -7.53 7.13
CA GLU A 70 -2.56 -8.07 5.79
C GLU A 70 -2.03 -7.06 4.77
N LEU A 71 -2.52 -5.81 4.78
CA LEU A 71 -2.02 -4.79 3.85
C LEU A 71 -0.59 -4.38 4.20
N MET A 72 -0.27 -4.27 5.50
CA MET A 72 1.10 -3.99 5.94
C MET A 72 2.06 -5.12 5.53
N LYS A 73 1.67 -6.40 5.70
CA LYS A 73 2.47 -7.54 5.21
C LYS A 73 2.72 -7.50 3.71
N GLN A 74 1.74 -7.06 2.92
CA GLN A 74 1.90 -6.92 1.47
C GLN A 74 2.88 -5.80 1.13
N ILE A 75 2.80 -4.66 1.81
CA ILE A 75 3.77 -3.55 1.67
C ILE A 75 5.18 -4.03 2.04
N ASP A 76 5.35 -4.68 3.19
CA ASP A 76 6.64 -5.21 3.64
C ASP A 76 7.23 -6.23 2.65
N LYS A 77 6.37 -7.07 2.06
CA LYS A 77 6.77 -8.04 1.03
C LYS A 77 7.26 -7.31 -0.23
N TRP A 78 6.50 -6.32 -0.71
CA TRP A 78 6.88 -5.55 -1.90
C TRP A 78 8.17 -4.78 -1.69
N GLU A 79 8.36 -4.20 -0.51
CA GLU A 79 9.60 -3.50 -0.14
C GLU A 79 10.79 -4.47 -0.21
N ARG A 80 10.68 -5.63 0.43
CA ARG A 80 11.75 -6.64 0.45
C ARG A 80 12.10 -7.14 -0.95
N GLU A 81 11.08 -7.49 -1.75
CA GLU A 81 11.28 -7.99 -3.12
C GLU A 81 11.90 -6.92 -4.02
N SER A 82 11.52 -5.65 -3.85
CA SER A 82 12.05 -4.55 -4.64
C SER A 82 13.52 -4.27 -4.30
N ILE A 83 13.87 -4.25 -3.01
CA ILE A 83 15.26 -4.09 -2.57
C ILE A 83 16.12 -5.22 -3.11
N GLU A 84 15.64 -6.46 -3.06
CA GLU A 84 16.37 -7.62 -3.55
C GLU A 84 16.62 -7.54 -5.05
N LYS A 85 15.62 -7.17 -5.85
CA LYS A 85 15.80 -6.98 -7.31
C LYS A 85 16.84 -5.90 -7.63
N VAL A 86 16.79 -4.76 -6.92
CA VAL A 86 17.76 -3.67 -7.12
C VAL A 86 19.18 -4.14 -6.78
N ARG A 87 19.34 -4.93 -5.70
CA ARG A 87 20.63 -5.50 -5.32
C ARG A 87 21.16 -6.47 -6.37
N GLN A 88 20.32 -7.37 -6.86
CA GLN A 88 20.70 -8.35 -7.88
C GLN A 88 21.21 -7.67 -9.16
N VAL A 89 20.48 -6.68 -9.66
CA VAL A 89 20.89 -5.91 -10.85
C VAL A 89 22.18 -5.14 -10.58
N ALA A 90 22.32 -4.50 -9.42
CA ALA A 90 23.54 -3.78 -9.07
C ALA A 90 24.76 -4.72 -9.01
N ASP A 91 24.60 -5.93 -8.46
CA ASP A 91 25.68 -6.92 -8.35
C ASP A 91 26.02 -7.58 -9.69
N GLU A 92 25.05 -7.75 -10.58
CA GLU A 92 25.30 -8.14 -11.97
C GLU A 92 26.14 -7.09 -12.70
N VAL A 93 25.71 -5.83 -12.69
CA VAL A 93 26.44 -4.73 -13.35
C VAL A 93 27.85 -4.56 -12.76
N ARG A 94 28.03 -4.69 -11.45
CA ARG A 94 29.36 -4.65 -10.81
C ARG A 94 30.26 -5.78 -11.30
N ARG A 95 29.72 -6.99 -11.44
CA ARG A 95 30.49 -8.16 -11.93
C ARG A 95 30.89 -7.98 -13.40
N GLU A 96 29.96 -7.54 -14.24
CA GLU A 96 30.24 -7.25 -15.65
C GLU A 96 31.33 -6.18 -15.81
N LEU A 97 31.20 -5.06 -15.09
CA LEU A 97 32.20 -4.00 -15.12
C LEU A 97 33.56 -4.49 -14.65
N SER A 98 33.60 -5.26 -13.56
CA SER A 98 34.84 -5.83 -13.04
C SER A 98 35.51 -6.76 -14.07
N SER A 99 34.72 -7.61 -14.75
CA SER A 99 35.21 -8.46 -15.83
C SER A 99 35.80 -7.62 -16.96
N TYR A 100 35.09 -6.58 -17.40
CA TYR A 100 35.57 -5.69 -18.46
C TYR A 100 36.90 -5.02 -18.08
N ILE A 101 37.01 -4.51 -16.86
CA ILE A 101 38.24 -3.88 -16.34
C ILE A 101 39.39 -4.89 -16.34
N VAL A 102 39.18 -6.11 -15.86
CA VAL A 102 40.22 -7.16 -15.82
C VAL A 102 40.65 -7.55 -17.23
N THR A 103 39.71 -7.73 -18.16
CA THR A 103 40.03 -8.04 -19.57
C THR A 103 40.81 -6.90 -20.22
N PHE A 104 40.38 -5.66 -20.02
CA PHE A 104 41.07 -4.48 -20.55
C PHE A 104 42.49 -4.36 -19.98
N ALA A 105 42.65 -4.48 -18.67
CA ALA A 105 43.96 -4.43 -18.01
C ALA A 105 44.89 -5.55 -18.51
N THR A 106 44.36 -6.76 -18.71
CA THR A 106 45.12 -7.90 -19.25
C THR A 106 45.54 -7.64 -20.69
N ASN A 107 44.68 -7.05 -21.51
CA ASN A 107 45.02 -6.68 -22.89
C ASN A 107 46.11 -5.60 -22.94
N LEU A 108 46.00 -4.59 -22.07
CA LEU A 108 47.02 -3.56 -21.93
C LEU A 108 48.36 -4.15 -21.48
N ASP A 109 48.37 -5.00 -20.45
CA ASP A 109 49.59 -5.67 -19.98
C ASP A 109 50.25 -6.49 -21.11
N PHE A 110 49.46 -7.21 -21.89
CA PHE A 110 49.97 -7.95 -23.05
C PHE A 110 50.60 -7.02 -24.11
N LYS A 111 49.93 -5.92 -24.46
CA LYS A 111 50.46 -4.93 -25.41
C LYS A 111 51.76 -4.29 -24.90
N LEU A 112 51.81 -3.92 -23.62
CA LEU A 112 53.00 -3.37 -22.98
C LEU A 112 54.16 -4.37 -22.97
N LYS A 113 53.90 -5.65 -22.73
CA LYS A 113 54.92 -6.72 -22.83
C LYS A 113 55.45 -6.86 -24.25
N GLN A 114 54.58 -6.82 -25.26
CA GLN A 114 55.02 -6.86 -26.66
C GLN A 114 55.88 -5.66 -27.03
N LEU A 115 55.46 -4.44 -26.65
CA LEU A 115 56.25 -3.23 -26.87
C LEU A 115 57.60 -3.31 -26.15
N THR A 116 57.63 -3.80 -24.91
CA THR A 116 58.86 -4.02 -24.15
C THR A 116 59.81 -4.96 -24.88
N GLN A 117 59.30 -6.06 -25.46
CA GLN A 117 60.12 -6.98 -26.25
C GLN A 117 60.68 -6.31 -27.51
N LYS A 118 59.86 -5.53 -28.25
CA LYS A 118 60.33 -4.77 -29.42
C LYS A 118 61.46 -3.81 -29.04
N ILE A 119 61.30 -3.06 -27.96
CA ILE A 119 62.32 -2.09 -27.48
C ILE A 119 63.61 -2.82 -27.09
N ILE A 120 63.52 -3.90 -26.33
CA ILE A 120 64.69 -4.69 -25.92
C ILE A 120 65.42 -5.24 -27.15
N GLN A 121 64.68 -5.74 -28.15
CA GLN A 121 65.27 -6.30 -29.36
C GLN A 121 65.96 -5.22 -30.21
N CYS A 122 65.27 -4.12 -30.49
CA CYS A 122 65.83 -2.94 -31.15
C CYS A 122 67.12 -2.44 -30.48
N ARG A 123 67.14 -2.43 -29.14
CA ARG A 123 68.35 -2.07 -28.37
C ARG A 123 69.49 -3.08 -28.53
N LYS A 124 69.20 -4.38 -28.55
CA LYS A 124 70.21 -5.44 -28.73
C LYS A 124 70.81 -5.42 -30.12
N ASP A 125 69.98 -5.18 -31.13
CA ASP A 125 70.40 -5.14 -32.53
C ASP A 125 71.07 -3.82 -32.90
N ASN A 126 71.06 -2.84 -31.97
CA ASN A 126 71.53 -1.47 -32.17
C ASN A 126 70.83 -0.80 -33.38
N ASP A 127 69.58 -1.19 -33.61
CA ASP A 127 68.73 -0.86 -34.77
C ASP A 127 67.68 0.19 -34.40
N PHE A 128 68.15 1.29 -33.82
CA PHE A 128 67.30 2.42 -33.46
C PHE A 128 67.58 3.60 -34.39
N ALA A 129 66.54 4.10 -35.06
CA ALA A 129 66.53 5.41 -35.70
C ALA A 129 65.36 6.25 -35.16
N ASP A 130 65.29 7.51 -35.62
CA ASP A 130 64.27 8.46 -35.17
C ASP A 130 62.85 7.94 -35.41
N GLN A 131 62.65 7.16 -36.48
CA GLN A 131 61.35 6.57 -36.84
C GLN A 131 60.90 5.50 -35.83
N GLU A 132 61.79 4.58 -35.42
CA GLU A 132 61.48 3.54 -34.44
C GLU A 132 61.17 4.16 -33.07
N ILE A 133 61.93 5.19 -32.67
CA ILE A 133 61.67 5.95 -31.45
C ILE A 133 60.31 6.66 -31.52
N GLN A 134 59.95 7.23 -32.67
CA GLN A 134 58.63 7.85 -32.85
C GLN A 134 57.49 6.82 -32.74
N VAL A 135 57.63 5.64 -33.36
CA VAL A 135 56.63 4.55 -33.26
C VAL A 135 56.44 4.10 -31.82
N PHE A 136 57.51 3.90 -31.05
CA PHE A 136 57.39 3.53 -29.63
C PHE A 136 56.72 4.63 -28.80
N ASN A 137 56.97 5.91 -29.08
CA ASN A 137 56.29 7.02 -28.42
C ASN A 137 54.81 7.10 -28.78
N GLU A 138 54.42 6.71 -30.00
CA GLU A 138 53.03 6.64 -30.42
C GLU A 138 52.30 5.43 -29.80
N GLU A 139 52.94 4.26 -29.70
CA GLU A 139 52.37 3.07 -29.05
C GLU A 139 52.21 3.22 -27.52
N LEU A 140 52.88 4.20 -26.89
CA LEU A 140 52.80 4.50 -25.45
C LEU A 140 51.70 5.51 -25.07
N LYS A 141 51.14 6.24 -26.03
CA LYS A 141 50.08 7.24 -25.79
C LYS A 141 48.70 6.59 -25.73
#